data_AF-A0A4R9WLH0-F1
#
_entry.id   AF-A0A4R9WLH0-F1
#
_cell.length_a   1.000
_cell.length_b   1.000
_cell.length_c   1.000
_cell.angle_alpha   90.00
_cell.angle_beta   90.00
_cell.angle_gamma   90.00
#
_symmetry.space_group_name_H-M   'P 1'
#
loop_
_entity.id
_entity.type
_entity.pdbx_description
1 polymer ?
#
loop_
_entity_poly.entity_id
_entity_poly.type
_entity_poly.pdbx_seq_one_letter_code
_entity_poly.pdbx_strand_id
1 'polypeptide(L)'
;RFGLTGKKFVALMPGAEFGPAKRWPSDHYAGLARDMMAKGLGVVLLGSKNDASVTGEIAALAPGVIDLAGKTRLEDAIDLIAAAKLAVSNDSG
;
A
#
# COMPACT_ATOMS: atom_id res chain seq x y z
N ARG A 1 10.65 -5.17 -11.94
CA ARG A 1 9.39 -5.89 -12.27
C ARG A 1 8.16 -4.97 -12.39
N PHE A 2 7.99 -3.94 -11.55
CA PHE A 2 6.76 -3.14 -11.51
C PHE A 2 6.86 -1.71 -12.11
N GLY A 3 7.97 -1.37 -12.77
CA GLY A 3 8.13 -0.05 -13.42
C GLY A 3 8.23 1.14 -12.46
N LEU A 4 8.36 0.89 -11.16
CA LEU A 4 8.46 1.94 -10.14
C LEU A 4 9.89 2.46 -10.05
N THR A 5 10.03 3.79 -10.02
CA THR A 5 11.32 4.46 -9.83
C THR A 5 11.54 4.76 -8.35
N GLY A 6 12.75 4.51 -7.84
CA GLY A 6 13.10 4.74 -6.45
C GLY A 6 12.77 6.17 -5.97
N LYS A 7 12.35 6.30 -4.71
CA LYS A 7 11.97 7.55 -4.03
C LYS A 7 10.86 8.37 -4.72
N LYS A 8 10.14 7.79 -5.70
CA LYS A 8 9.00 8.43 -6.37
C LYS A 8 7.64 7.84 -6.00
N PHE A 9 7.58 6.96 -5.00
CA PHE A 9 6.32 6.39 -4.53
C PHE A 9 6.32 6.15 -3.02
N VAL A 10 5.12 5.98 -2.47
CA VAL A 10 4.86 5.57 -1.09
C VAL A 10 4.29 4.16 -1.08
N ALA A 11 4.76 3.30 -0.17
CA ALA A 11 4.23 1.96 0.05
C ALA A 11 3.26 1.98 1.24
N LEU A 12 2.02 1.52 1.03
CA LEU A 12 1.00 1.38 2.06
C LEU A 12 0.73 -0.10 2.29
N MET A 13 0.76 -0.54 3.53
CA MET A 13 0.49 -1.93 3.95
C MET A 13 -0.72 -1.93 4.90
N PRO A 14 -1.95 -1.83 4.36
CA PRO A 14 -3.17 -1.63 5.16
C PRO A 14 -3.69 -2.93 5.79
N GLY A 15 -3.06 -4.06 5.47
CA GLY A 15 -3.40 -5.36 6.03
C GLY A 15 -3.16 -5.45 7.54
N ALA A 16 -3.72 -6.49 8.15
CA ALA A 16 -3.36 -6.90 9.50
C ALA A 16 -3.71 -8.38 9.68
N GLU A 17 -2.73 -9.17 10.13
CA GLU A 17 -2.85 -10.63 10.35
C GLU A 17 -3.75 -10.95 11.55
N PHE A 18 -3.68 -10.13 12.61
CA PHE A 18 -4.46 -10.30 13.85
C PHE A 18 -5.87 -9.69 13.78
N GLY A 19 -6.40 -9.47 12.57
CA GLY A 19 -7.77 -9.05 12.34
C GLY A 19 -8.00 -7.53 12.23
N PRO A 20 -9.25 -7.12 11.95
CA PRO A 20 -9.59 -5.75 11.55
C PRO A 20 -9.40 -4.70 12.67
N ALA A 21 -9.41 -5.10 13.94
CA ALA A 21 -9.28 -4.17 15.07
C ALA A 21 -7.92 -3.44 15.11
N LYS A 22 -6.88 -4.02 14.48
CA LYS A 22 -5.55 -3.39 14.36
C LYS A 22 -5.36 -2.59 13.07
N ARG A 23 -6.39 -2.51 12.20
CA ARG A 23 -6.29 -1.80 10.93
C ARG A 23 -6.68 -0.35 11.13
N TRP A 24 -5.86 0.56 10.61
CA TRP A 24 -6.34 1.91 10.38
C TRP A 24 -7.45 1.87 9.31
N PRO A 25 -8.59 2.57 9.51
CA PRO A 25 -9.69 2.57 8.55
C PRO A 25 -9.28 2.84 7.10
N SER A 26 -9.92 2.14 6.15
CA SER A 26 -9.68 2.25 4.71
C SER A 26 -9.77 3.71 4.22
N ASP A 27 -10.72 4.50 4.73
CA ASP A 27 -10.88 5.91 4.40
C ASP A 27 -9.66 6.77 4.73
N HIS A 28 -8.96 6.44 5.83
CA HIS A 28 -7.78 7.18 6.24
C HIS A 28 -6.57 6.82 5.37
N TYR A 29 -6.38 5.54 5.05
CA TYR A 29 -5.38 5.13 4.05
C TYR A 29 -5.66 5.76 2.68
N ALA A 30 -6.92 5.81 2.26
CA ALA A 30 -7.32 6.44 1.00
C ALA A 30 -7.07 7.96 1.03
N GLY A 31 -7.37 8.63 2.14
CA GLY A 31 -7.02 10.04 2.34
C GLY A 31 -5.52 10.29 2.19
N LEU A 32 -4.70 9.50 2.88
CA LEU A 32 -3.25 9.58 2.77
C LEU A 32 -2.78 9.32 1.34
N ALA A 33 -3.34 8.31 0.67
CA ALA A 33 -2.99 8.00 -0.71
C ALA A 33 -3.28 9.18 -1.65
N ARG A 34 -4.46 9.80 -1.55
CA ARG A 34 -4.81 11.00 -2.33
C ARG A 34 -3.85 12.16 -2.05
N ASP A 35 -3.50 12.40 -0.80
CA ASP A 35 -2.55 13.47 -0.42
C ASP A 35 -1.15 13.24 -1.00
N MET A 36 -0.68 11.99 -1.02
CA MET A 36 0.61 11.63 -1.60
C MET A 36 0.59 11.77 -3.13
N MET A 37 -0.49 11.33 -3.78
CA MET A 37 -0.67 11.51 -5.23
C MET A 37 -0.76 12.97 -5.63
N ALA A 38 -1.46 13.81 -4.85
CA ALA A 38 -1.52 15.25 -5.05
C ALA A 38 -0.13 15.92 -4.96
N LYS A 39 0.80 15.31 -4.22
CA LYS A 39 2.22 15.73 -4.14
C LYS A 39 3.09 15.16 -5.26
N GLY A 40 2.49 14.50 -6.26
CA GLY A 40 3.19 13.91 -7.40
C GLY A 40 3.93 12.60 -7.10
N LEU A 41 3.58 11.92 -5.99
CA LEU A 41 4.13 10.60 -5.66
C LEU A 41 3.20 9.50 -6.16
N GLY A 42 3.77 8.43 -6.70
CA GLY A 42 3.03 7.19 -6.86
C GLY A 42 2.63 6.60 -5.50
N VAL A 43 1.58 5.80 -5.46
CA VAL A 43 1.16 5.09 -4.25
C VAL A 43 0.95 3.64 -4.60
N VAL A 44 1.55 2.76 -3.80
CA VAL A 44 1.52 1.31 -3.99
C VAL A 44 0.91 0.68 -2.76
N LEU A 45 -0.10 -0.17 -2.96
CA LEU A 45 -0.68 -0.99 -1.90
C LEU A 45 0.03 -2.35 -1.92
N LEU A 46 0.58 -2.74 -0.77
CA LEU A 46 1.24 -4.02 -0.54
C LEU A 46 0.45 -4.83 0.48
N GLY A 47 0.51 -6.14 0.33
CA GLY A 47 -0.18 -7.08 1.21
C GLY A 47 -0.20 -8.47 0.61
N SER A 48 -0.67 -9.42 1.40
CA SER A 48 -0.94 -10.78 0.97
C SER A 48 -2.21 -10.85 0.12
N LYS A 49 -2.55 -12.04 -0.39
CA LYS A 49 -3.84 -12.28 -1.06
C LYS A 49 -5.03 -12.03 -0.12
N ASN A 50 -4.84 -12.21 1.20
CA ASN A 50 -5.90 -12.01 2.19
C ASN A 50 -6.22 -10.52 2.40
N ASP A 51 -5.34 -9.63 1.96
CA ASP A 51 -5.51 -8.18 2.07
C ASP A 51 -6.23 -7.56 0.87
N ALA A 52 -6.57 -8.37 -0.16
CA ALA A 52 -7.20 -7.89 -1.39
C ALA A 52 -8.52 -7.14 -1.16
N SER A 53 -9.28 -7.50 -0.12
CA SER A 53 -10.51 -6.78 0.24
C SER A 53 -10.20 -5.35 0.69
N VAL A 54 -9.27 -5.18 1.63
CA VAL A 54 -8.95 -3.86 2.19
C VAL A 54 -8.21 -2.99 1.18
N THR A 55 -7.32 -3.56 0.36
CA THR A 55 -6.65 -2.80 -0.70
C THR A 55 -7.62 -2.41 -1.82
N GLY A 56 -8.60 -3.28 -2.13
CA GLY A 56 -9.67 -2.98 -3.07
C GLY A 56 -10.56 -1.81 -2.61
N GLU A 57 -10.95 -1.77 -1.33
CA GLU A 57 -11.68 -0.63 -0.76
C GLU A 57 -10.88 0.68 -0.89
N ILE A 58 -9.60 0.66 -0.52
CA ILE A 58 -8.73 1.83 -0.61
C ILE A 58 -8.58 2.27 -2.07
N ALA A 59 -8.42 1.33 -3.01
CA ALA A 59 -8.30 1.64 -4.43
C ALA A 59 -9.57 2.25 -5.02
N ALA A 60 -10.75 1.83 -4.54
CA ALA A 60 -12.03 2.45 -4.93
C ALA A 60 -12.14 3.89 -4.42
N LEU A 61 -11.66 4.16 -3.20
CA LEU A 61 -11.71 5.48 -2.56
C LEU A 61 -10.58 6.43 -3.02
N ALA A 62 -9.46 5.88 -3.50
CA ALA A 62 -8.32 6.61 -4.02
C ALA A 62 -7.91 6.06 -5.40
N PRO A 63 -8.68 6.37 -6.46
CA PRO A 63 -8.31 5.98 -7.82
C PRO A 63 -6.91 6.49 -8.20
N GLY A 64 -6.08 5.62 -8.77
CA GLY A 64 -4.70 5.92 -9.17
C GLY A 64 -3.63 5.23 -8.32
N VAL A 65 -3.99 4.63 -7.19
CA VAL A 65 -3.09 3.71 -6.48
C VAL A 65 -2.82 2.45 -7.30
N ILE A 66 -1.64 1.88 -7.13
CA ILE A 66 -1.26 0.59 -7.74
C ILE A 66 -1.44 -0.50 -6.68
N ASP A 67 -2.48 -1.31 -6.84
CA ASP A 67 -2.73 -2.44 -5.94
C ASP A 67 -1.93 -3.68 -6.34
N LEU A 68 -0.96 -4.05 -5.50
CA LEU A 68 -0.12 -5.23 -5.63
C LEU A 68 -0.40 -6.30 -4.58
N ALA A 69 -1.51 -6.21 -3.83
CA ALA A 69 -1.89 -7.24 -2.85
C ALA A 69 -1.94 -8.63 -3.49
N GLY A 70 -1.15 -9.56 -2.96
CA GLY A 70 -1.04 -10.92 -3.46
C GLY A 70 -0.37 -11.08 -4.84
N LYS A 71 0.23 -10.00 -5.38
CA LYS A 71 0.90 -9.98 -6.71
C LYS A 71 2.42 -9.90 -6.61
N THR A 72 2.95 -9.80 -5.40
CA THR A 72 4.39 -9.75 -5.08
C THR A 72 4.83 -11.05 -4.41
N ARG A 73 6.09 -11.43 -4.60
CA ARG A 73 6.80 -12.35 -3.70
C ARG A 73 7.36 -11.57 -2.50
N LEU A 74 7.94 -12.25 -1.51
CA LEU A 74 8.51 -11.59 -0.33
C LEU A 74 9.69 -10.68 -0.71
N GLU A 75 10.58 -11.16 -1.59
CA GLU A 75 11.69 -10.38 -2.12
C GLU A 75 11.24 -9.15 -2.90
N ASP A 76 10.15 -9.27 -3.68
CA ASP A 76 9.56 -8.13 -4.38
C ASP A 76 9.09 -7.07 -3.37
N ALA A 77 8.45 -7.49 -2.26
CA ALA A 77 7.99 -6.59 -1.23
C ALA A 77 9.15 -5.87 -0.52
N ILE A 78 10.23 -6.60 -0.20
CA ILE A 78 11.44 -6.05 0.40
C ILE A 78 12.06 -4.98 -0.52
N ASP A 79 12.24 -5.30 -1.80
CA ASP A 79 12.80 -4.38 -2.79
C ASP A 79 11.93 -3.12 -2.94
N LEU A 80 10.61 -3.28 -2.97
CA LEU A 80 9.66 -2.18 -3.08
C LEU A 80 9.67 -1.28 -1.84
N ILE A 81 9.71 -1.86 -0.64
CA ILE A 81 9.79 -1.10 0.61
C ILE A 81 11.12 -0.34 0.68
N ALA A 82 12.24 -0.99 0.34
CA ALA A 82 13.57 -0.35 0.32
C ALA A 82 13.66 0.80 -0.69
N ALA A 83 12.96 0.68 -1.82
CA ALA A 83 12.93 1.72 -2.86
C ALA A 83 11.90 2.84 -2.59
N ALA A 84 10.95 2.63 -1.69
CA ALA A 84 9.90 3.60 -1.39
C ALA A 84 10.47 4.87 -0.74
N LYS A 85 9.82 6.00 -0.96
CA LYS A 85 10.13 7.25 -0.26
C LYS A 85 9.66 7.21 1.19
N LEU A 86 8.55 6.52 1.43
CA LEU A 86 7.91 6.34 2.71
C LEU A 86 7.19 5.00 2.69
N ALA A 87 7.20 4.29 3.82
CA ALA A 87 6.41 3.10 4.06
C ALA A 87 5.48 3.38 5.24
N VAL A 88 4.19 3.08 5.10
CA VAL A 88 3.19 3.21 6.16
C VAL A 88 2.49 1.87 6.31
N SER A 89 2.52 1.33 7.52
CA SER A 89 1.95 0.04 7.86
C SER A 89 1.18 0.13 9.16
N ASN A 90 0.25 -0.81 9.36
CA ASN A 90 -0.23 -1.12 10.70
C ASN A 90 0.86 -1.87 11.48
N ASP A 91 0.59 -2.17 12.76
CA ASP A 91 1.37 -3.13 13.56
C ASP A 91 1.15 -4.56 13.00
N SER A 92 1.91 -4.87 11.95
CA SER A 92 1.88 -6.13 11.19
C SER A 92 3.30 -6.48 10.71
N GLY A 93 3.57 -7.79 10.60
CA GLY A 93 4.85 -8.34 10.15
C GLY A 93 5.04 -8.36 8.64
#